data_AF-A0A090DXF1-F1
#
_entry.id   AF-A0A090DXF1-F1
#
_cell.length_a   1.000
_cell.length_b   1.000
_cell.length_c   1.000
_cell.angle_alpha   90.00
_cell.angle_beta   90.00
_cell.angle_gamma   90.00
#
_symmetry.space_group_name_H-M   'P 1'
#
loop_
_entity.id
_entity.type
_entity.pdbx_description
1 polymer ?
#
loop_
_entity_poly.entity_id
_entity_poly.type
_entity_poly.pdbx_seq_one_letter_code
_entity_poly.pdbx_strand_id
1 'polypeptide(L)'
;MFSSTDPFYYEKQAIQTAIDLESRSIKGNDFQSRLKGFIVTVLSRSRSLSKSLKDLNKLKALIADFQIHYFSEEKPDVFSHKLMRKVTRHETVEDCFFTYAKIVTLQMIKPHGSETKLFEREDDWATHFVLALLDSTKLRHQMDFCADLPKEERFLFLLKKCDLAKELAELNRRKVFTKTVAKELSDLLNSLSLDSPYFSEKPPLNEDSPLNYLLYRYETFIFDFPEHKEKIREALIWNLQSLLKLERF
;
A
#
# COMPACT_ATOMS: atom_id res chain seq x y z
N MET A 1 11.76 -13.92 -0.35
CA MET A 1 12.63 -12.86 -0.92
C MET A 1 11.79 -11.98 -1.83
N PHE A 2 11.88 -10.65 -1.71
CA PHE A 2 11.22 -9.72 -2.63
C PHE A 2 12.06 -9.59 -3.92
N SER A 3 11.44 -9.58 -5.09
CA SER A 3 12.13 -9.31 -6.36
C SER A 3 12.27 -7.80 -6.55
N SER A 4 13.45 -7.33 -6.96
CA SER A 4 13.68 -5.92 -7.31
C SER A 4 12.87 -5.44 -8.52
N THR A 5 12.22 -6.37 -9.24
CA THR A 5 11.29 -6.08 -10.34
C THR A 5 9.85 -5.82 -9.89
N ASP A 6 9.55 -5.94 -8.59
CA ASP A 6 8.23 -5.64 -8.04
C ASP A 6 8.07 -4.10 -7.98
N PRO A 7 7.03 -3.51 -8.61
CA PRO A 7 6.84 -2.05 -8.61
C PRO A 7 6.59 -1.45 -7.22
N PHE A 8 6.31 -2.31 -6.23
CA PHE A 8 6.14 -1.95 -4.81
C PHE A 8 7.30 -2.46 -3.94
N TYR A 9 8.43 -2.86 -4.53
CA TYR A 9 9.58 -3.43 -3.82
C TYR A 9 10.03 -2.54 -2.67
N TYR A 10 10.25 -1.25 -2.93
CA TYR A 10 10.75 -0.30 -1.94
C TYR A 10 9.73 -0.05 -0.83
N GLU A 11 8.44 0.09 -1.14
CA GLU A 11 7.37 0.23 -0.16
C GLU A 11 7.27 -1.01 0.74
N LYS A 12 7.33 -2.22 0.17
CA LYS A 12 7.33 -3.48 0.92
C LYS A 12 8.55 -3.59 1.82
N GLN A 13 9.73 -3.19 1.34
CA GLN A 13 10.94 -3.15 2.16
C GLN A 13 10.84 -2.15 3.31
N ALA A 14 10.26 -0.97 3.07
CA ALA A 14 10.08 0.04 4.10
C ALA A 14 9.11 -0.43 5.18
N ILE A 15 7.99 -1.06 4.79
CA ILE A 15 7.04 -1.70 5.71
C ILE A 15 7.72 -2.82 6.51
N GLN A 16 8.45 -3.71 5.85
CA GLN A 16 9.18 -4.77 6.54
C GLN A 16 10.18 -4.21 7.55
N THR A 17 10.92 -3.16 7.17
CA THR A 17 11.88 -2.51 8.08
C THR A 17 11.18 -1.88 9.28
N ALA A 18 9.97 -1.31 9.11
CA ALA A 18 9.19 -0.82 10.26
C ALA A 18 8.81 -1.95 11.23
N ILE A 19 8.39 -3.11 10.73
CA ILE A 19 8.07 -4.28 11.55
C ILE A 19 9.34 -4.84 12.23
N ASP A 20 10.45 -4.88 11.51
CA ASP A 20 11.72 -5.34 12.06
C ASP A 20 12.27 -4.39 13.14
N LEU A 21 12.02 -3.09 13.00
CA LEU A 21 12.32 -2.08 14.02
C LEU A 21 11.45 -2.27 15.26
N GLU A 22 10.15 -2.53 15.10
CA GLU A 22 9.23 -2.77 16.23
C GLU A 22 9.62 -4.00 17.05
N SER A 23 9.88 -5.11 16.35
CA SER A 23 10.31 -6.38 16.94
C SER A 23 11.77 -6.37 17.42
N ARG A 24 12.50 -5.29 17.18
CA ARG A 24 13.96 -5.17 17.40
C ARG A 24 14.78 -6.32 16.79
N SER A 25 14.34 -6.84 15.65
CA SER A 25 14.96 -8.00 15.00
C SER A 25 16.15 -7.63 14.10
N ILE A 26 16.37 -6.34 13.84
CA ILE A 26 17.52 -5.86 13.06
C ILE A 26 18.80 -5.95 13.89
N LYS A 27 19.77 -6.74 13.41
CA LYS A 27 21.08 -6.93 14.03
C LYS A 27 22.04 -5.77 13.71
N GLY A 28 23.04 -5.55 14.58
CA GLY A 28 23.99 -4.43 14.48
C GLY A 28 24.66 -4.27 13.12
N ASN A 29 25.10 -5.37 12.49
CA ASN A 29 25.80 -5.34 11.20
C ASN A 29 24.91 -4.86 10.04
N ASP A 30 23.59 -5.07 10.13
CA ASP A 30 22.62 -4.72 9.09
C ASP A 30 21.85 -3.42 9.39
N PHE A 31 22.00 -2.88 10.60
CA PHE A 31 21.18 -1.78 11.09
C PHE A 31 21.30 -0.52 10.25
N GLN A 32 22.54 -0.07 10.01
CA GLN A 32 22.84 1.13 9.22
C GLN A 32 22.29 1.04 7.80
N SER A 33 22.48 -0.10 7.12
CA SER A 33 22.06 -0.26 5.73
C SER A 33 20.53 -0.32 5.61
N ARG A 34 19.85 -1.06 6.49
CA ARG A 34 18.38 -1.14 6.52
C ARG A 34 17.74 0.20 6.88
N LEU A 35 18.23 0.87 7.91
CA LEU A 35 17.71 2.17 8.32
C LEU A 35 17.91 3.23 7.24
N LYS A 36 19.08 3.24 6.59
CA LYS A 36 19.33 4.14 5.45
C LYS A 36 18.37 3.86 4.30
N GLY A 37 18.18 2.60 3.92
CA GLY A 37 17.22 2.21 2.88
C GLY A 37 15.80 2.66 3.22
N PHE A 38 15.35 2.42 4.45
CA PHE A 38 14.06 2.86 4.98
C PHE A 38 13.86 4.37 4.84
N ILE A 39 14.82 5.18 5.31
CA ILE A 39 14.74 6.64 5.23
C ILE A 39 14.76 7.14 3.79
N VAL A 40 15.64 6.57 2.95
CA VAL A 40 15.74 6.94 1.53
C VAL A 40 14.45 6.64 0.79
N THR A 41 13.79 5.52 1.07
CA THR A 41 12.48 5.20 0.46
C THR A 41 11.44 6.26 0.79
N VAL A 42 11.38 6.69 2.06
CA VAL A 42 10.43 7.73 2.49
C VAL A 42 10.77 9.11 1.91
N LEU A 43 12.06 9.44 1.78
CA LEU A 43 12.51 10.74 1.24
C LEU A 43 12.42 10.84 -0.28
N SER A 44 12.82 9.79 -1.00
CA SER A 44 12.91 9.78 -2.47
C SER A 44 11.56 10.03 -3.15
N ARG A 45 10.45 9.77 -2.43
CA ARG A 45 9.10 9.98 -2.94
C ARG A 45 8.60 11.43 -2.83
N SER A 46 9.40 12.38 -2.35
CA SER A 46 9.01 13.80 -2.14
C SER A 46 7.90 14.05 -1.11
N ARG A 47 7.51 13.03 -0.32
CA ARG A 47 6.26 13.06 0.49
C ARG A 47 6.48 13.40 1.96
N SER A 48 7.69 13.21 2.49
CA SER A 48 8.04 13.68 3.83
C SER A 48 8.30 15.19 3.83
N LEU A 49 7.52 15.93 4.63
CA LEU A 49 7.68 17.37 4.81
C LEU A 49 8.85 17.75 5.74
N SER A 50 9.62 16.78 6.21
CA SER A 50 10.67 17.03 7.20
C SER A 50 11.93 17.64 6.57
N LYS A 51 12.13 18.96 6.76
CA LYS A 51 13.37 19.66 6.36
C LYS A 51 14.63 19.03 6.96
N SER A 52 14.55 18.48 8.18
CA SER A 52 15.70 17.87 8.86
C SER A 52 16.20 16.59 8.19
N LEU A 53 15.33 15.85 7.49
CA LEU A 53 15.73 14.62 6.80
C LEU A 53 16.40 14.93 5.45
N LYS A 54 16.20 16.14 4.90
CA LYS A 54 16.85 16.62 3.68
C LYS A 54 18.24 17.22 3.93
N ASP A 55 18.54 17.53 5.19
CA ASP A 55 19.85 18.01 5.65
C ASP A 55 20.71 16.81 6.05
N LEU A 56 21.76 16.54 5.26
CA LEU A 56 22.64 15.39 5.45
C LEU A 56 23.31 15.36 6.83
N ASN A 57 23.72 16.50 7.38
CA ASN A 57 24.41 16.56 8.66
C ASN A 57 23.44 16.30 9.80
N LYS A 58 22.24 16.89 9.75
CA LYS A 58 21.17 16.61 10.72
C LYS A 58 20.68 15.17 10.63
N LEU A 59 20.58 14.61 9.42
CA LEU A 59 20.18 13.23 9.21
C LEU A 59 21.19 12.26 9.83
N LYS A 60 22.49 12.47 9.60
CA LYS A 60 23.55 11.65 10.22
C LYS A 60 23.47 11.69 11.75
N ALA A 61 23.28 12.87 12.34
CA ALA A 61 23.13 13.02 13.78
C ALA A 61 21.89 12.27 14.31
N LEU A 62 20.74 12.40 13.62
CA LEU A 62 19.51 11.69 13.98
C LEU A 62 19.63 10.16 13.86
N ILE A 63 20.38 9.66 12.88
CA ILE A 63 20.63 8.23 12.71
C ILE A 63 21.51 7.70 13.84
N ALA A 64 22.58 8.41 14.20
CA ALA A 64 23.45 8.03 15.31
C ALA A 64 22.69 8.01 16.65
N ASP A 65 21.90 9.04 16.93
CA ASP A 65 21.02 9.14 18.10
C ASP A 65 20.02 7.98 18.13
N PHE A 66 19.37 7.69 16.99
CA PHE A 66 18.42 6.58 16.90
C PHE A 66 19.07 5.21 17.10
N GLN A 67 20.31 5.03 16.63
CA GLN A 67 21.04 3.78 16.83
C GLN A 67 21.26 3.50 18.31
N ILE A 68 21.65 4.52 19.09
CA ILE A 68 21.81 4.41 20.54
C ILE A 68 20.44 4.07 21.19
N HIS A 69 19.38 4.79 20.81
CA HIS A 69 18.02 4.54 21.31
C HIS A 69 17.53 3.11 21.02
N TYR A 70 17.79 2.61 19.82
CA TYR A 70 17.37 1.28 19.37
C TYR A 70 18.14 0.13 20.03
N PHE A 71 19.41 0.33 20.38
CA PHE A 71 20.24 -0.68 21.05
C PHE A 71 20.34 -0.49 22.57
N SER A 72 19.63 0.48 23.14
CA SER A 72 19.55 0.67 24.59
C SER A 72 19.05 -0.60 25.29
N GLU A 73 19.58 -0.85 26.49
CA GLU A 73 19.18 -1.96 27.38
C GLU A 73 17.78 -1.74 27.95
N GLU A 74 17.46 -0.49 28.26
CA GLU A 74 16.07 -0.06 28.41
C GLU A 74 15.40 -0.31 27.06
N LYS A 75 14.21 -0.91 27.03
CA LYS A 75 13.46 -1.16 25.79
C LYS A 75 12.44 -0.03 25.55
N PRO A 76 12.84 1.24 25.33
CA PRO A 76 11.87 2.28 25.05
C PRO A 76 11.21 2.01 23.70
N ASP A 77 10.02 2.54 23.55
CA ASP A 77 9.33 2.58 22.27
C ASP A 77 10.21 3.26 21.21
N VAL A 78 10.59 2.50 20.18
CA VAL A 78 11.47 2.97 19.10
C VAL A 78 10.78 4.04 18.23
N PHE A 79 9.45 4.00 18.12
CA PHE A 79 8.70 4.93 17.26
C PHE A 79 8.43 6.28 17.91
N SER A 80 8.55 6.36 19.24
CA SER A 80 8.55 7.62 19.98
C SER A 80 9.76 8.51 19.64
N HIS A 81 10.83 7.95 19.06
CA HIS A 81 12.08 8.64 18.76
C HIS A 81 11.92 9.78 17.73
N LYS A 82 12.73 10.83 17.86
CA LYS A 82 12.71 12.04 16.99
C LYS A 82 12.86 11.72 15.51
N LEU A 83 13.68 10.73 15.15
CA LEU A 83 13.84 10.27 13.78
C LEU A 83 12.53 9.68 13.24
N MET A 84 11.87 8.80 13.99
CA MET A 84 10.63 8.13 13.55
C MET A 84 9.48 9.13 13.39
N ARG A 85 9.36 10.11 14.30
CA ARG A 85 8.40 11.23 14.13
C ARG A 85 8.66 12.07 12.88
N LYS A 86 9.91 12.19 12.43
CA LYS A 86 10.27 12.92 11.21
C LYS A 86 9.95 12.12 9.96
N VAL A 87 10.13 10.80 10.01
CA VAL A 87 9.83 9.88 8.91
C VAL A 87 8.34 9.86 8.60
N THR A 88 7.48 9.91 9.61
CA THR A 88 6.01 9.88 9.44
C THR A 88 5.37 11.24 9.15
N ARG A 89 6.18 12.29 8.95
CA ARG A 89 5.64 13.63 8.72
C ARG A 89 5.09 13.78 7.30
N HIS A 90 3.76 13.89 7.18
CA HIS A 90 3.03 14.16 5.94
C HIS A 90 2.18 15.45 6.06
N GLU A 91 1.50 15.82 4.98
CA GLU A 91 0.54 16.95 4.96
C GLU A 91 -0.68 16.67 5.85
N THR A 92 -1.29 17.71 6.42
CA THR A 92 -2.56 17.54 7.14
C THR A 92 -3.62 16.98 6.20
N VAL A 93 -4.36 15.98 6.66
CA VAL A 93 -5.42 15.32 5.90
C VAL A 93 -6.73 15.40 6.67
N GLU A 94 -7.85 15.35 5.94
CA GLU A 94 -9.19 15.30 6.53
C GLU A 94 -9.41 13.97 7.28
N ASP A 95 -10.22 13.98 8.34
CA ASP A 95 -10.47 12.81 9.19
C ASP A 95 -11.04 11.60 8.41
N CYS A 96 -11.88 11.87 7.41
CA CYS A 96 -12.41 10.84 6.52
C CYS A 96 -11.28 10.16 5.71
N PHE A 97 -10.29 10.94 5.27
CA PHE A 97 -9.12 10.44 4.55
C PHE A 97 -8.16 9.70 5.49
N PHE A 98 -8.00 10.19 6.71
CA PHE A 98 -7.21 9.49 7.72
C PHE A 98 -7.81 8.11 8.04
N THR A 99 -9.13 8.02 8.15
CA THR A 99 -9.85 6.74 8.36
C THR A 99 -9.61 5.76 7.20
N TYR A 100 -9.67 6.24 5.95
CA TYR A 100 -9.32 5.44 4.76
C TYR A 100 -7.88 4.94 4.84
N ALA A 101 -6.94 5.81 5.20
CA ALA A 101 -5.54 5.47 5.34
C ALA A 101 -5.30 4.40 6.41
N LYS A 102 -6.03 4.41 7.53
CA LYS A 102 -5.95 3.35 8.56
C LYS A 102 -6.28 1.97 7.97
N ILE A 103 -7.32 1.88 7.14
CA ILE A 103 -7.76 0.61 6.53
C ILE A 103 -6.69 0.11 5.56
N VAL A 104 -6.19 0.99 4.69
CA VAL A 104 -5.10 0.65 3.75
C VAL A 104 -3.86 0.21 4.51
N THR A 105 -3.49 0.93 5.57
CA THR A 105 -2.35 0.61 6.44
C THR A 105 -2.49 -0.79 7.04
N LEU A 106 -3.67 -1.12 7.58
CA LEU A 106 -3.95 -2.45 8.11
C LEU A 106 -3.73 -3.54 7.05
N GLN A 107 -4.24 -3.33 5.84
CA GLN A 107 -4.12 -4.30 4.75
C GLN A 107 -2.70 -4.42 4.19
N MET A 108 -1.90 -3.35 4.26
CA MET A 108 -0.51 -3.35 3.83
C MET A 108 0.43 -4.00 4.84
N ILE A 109 0.21 -3.79 6.14
CA ILE A 109 1.14 -4.22 7.19
C ILE A 109 0.77 -5.60 7.76
N LYS A 110 -0.53 -5.91 7.92
CA LYS A 110 -1.00 -7.18 8.52
C LYS A 110 -0.41 -8.44 7.85
N PRO A 111 -0.24 -8.52 6.51
CA PRO A 111 0.38 -9.69 5.87
C PRO A 111 1.87 -9.89 6.22
N HIS A 112 2.55 -8.87 6.75
CA HIS A 112 3.99 -8.90 7.04
C HIS A 112 4.30 -9.23 8.52
N GLY A 113 3.28 -9.28 9.38
CA GLY A 113 3.44 -9.65 10.79
C GLY A 113 2.10 -9.58 11.51
N SER A 114 1.48 -10.73 11.76
CA SER A 114 0.16 -10.82 12.43
C SER A 114 0.18 -10.37 13.90
N GLU A 115 1.37 -10.21 14.48
CA GLU A 115 1.58 -9.87 15.90
C GLU A 115 2.14 -8.46 16.11
N THR A 116 2.28 -7.65 15.06
CA THR A 116 2.88 -6.32 15.24
C THR A 116 1.98 -5.40 16.06
N LYS A 117 2.56 -4.77 17.08
CA LYS A 117 1.86 -3.78 17.93
C LYS A 117 1.76 -2.40 17.29
N LEU A 118 2.25 -2.24 16.07
CA LEU A 118 2.20 -0.98 15.32
C LEU A 118 0.78 -0.41 15.19
N PHE A 119 -0.24 -1.26 15.18
CA PHE A 119 -1.65 -0.85 15.11
C PHE A 119 -2.30 -0.55 16.45
N GLU A 120 -1.68 -0.98 17.55
CA GLU A 120 -2.20 -0.79 18.92
C GLU A 120 -1.76 0.56 19.51
N ARG A 121 -0.90 1.29 18.79
CA ARG A 121 -0.38 2.58 19.24
C ARG A 121 -1.45 3.66 19.17
N GLU A 122 -1.57 4.43 20.24
CA GLU A 122 -2.50 5.57 20.33
C GLU A 122 -2.19 6.69 19.33
N ASP A 123 -0.92 6.84 18.93
CA ASP A 123 -0.48 7.89 18.00
C ASP A 123 -0.66 7.53 16.52
N ASP A 124 -1.28 6.39 16.21
CA ASP A 124 -1.53 5.91 14.84
C ASP A 124 -0.27 5.93 13.94
N TRP A 125 0.92 5.72 14.52
CA TRP A 125 2.20 5.89 13.82
C TRP A 125 2.24 5.16 12.47
N ALA A 126 1.71 3.94 12.40
CA ALA A 126 1.66 3.14 11.19
C ALA A 126 0.88 3.83 10.05
N THR A 127 -0.22 4.50 10.40
CA THR A 127 -1.06 5.23 9.45
C THR A 127 -0.32 6.45 8.92
N HIS A 128 0.28 7.24 9.82
CA HIS A 128 1.10 8.37 9.44
C HIS A 128 2.31 7.95 8.57
N PHE A 129 2.92 6.81 8.89
CA PHE A 129 4.00 6.24 8.09
C PHE A 129 3.53 5.88 6.68
N VAL A 130 2.40 5.19 6.53
CA VAL A 130 1.85 4.83 5.22
C VAL A 130 1.44 6.08 4.43
N LEU A 131 0.90 7.11 5.08
CA LEU A 131 0.60 8.39 4.46
C LEU A 131 1.87 9.14 3.97
N ALA A 132 2.97 9.05 4.72
CA ALA A 132 4.26 9.58 4.30
C ALA A 132 4.94 8.71 3.23
N LEU A 133 4.65 7.41 3.18
CA LEU A 133 5.22 6.47 2.23
C LEU A 133 4.49 6.51 0.88
N LEU A 134 3.16 6.56 0.90
CA LEU A 134 2.28 6.50 -0.26
C LEU A 134 1.92 7.87 -0.80
N ASP A 135 1.53 7.90 -2.07
CA ASP A 135 1.10 9.12 -2.75
C ASP A 135 -0.27 9.54 -2.22
N SER A 136 -0.32 10.58 -1.38
CA SER A 136 -1.58 11.12 -0.89
C SER A 136 -2.50 11.53 -2.05
N THR A 137 -1.96 11.96 -3.19
CA THR A 137 -2.74 12.31 -4.40
C THR A 137 -3.38 11.07 -5.03
N LYS A 138 -2.65 9.95 -5.14
CA LYS A 138 -3.24 8.71 -5.67
C LYS A 138 -4.26 8.14 -4.70
N LEU A 139 -3.98 8.18 -3.40
CA LEU A 139 -4.94 7.77 -2.38
C LEU A 139 -6.19 8.66 -2.40
N ARG A 140 -6.03 9.97 -2.64
CA ARG A 140 -7.13 10.94 -2.70
C ARG A 140 -8.00 10.73 -3.94
N HIS A 141 -7.42 10.59 -5.13
CA HIS A 141 -8.20 10.22 -6.31
C HIS A 141 -8.96 8.91 -6.15
N GLN A 142 -8.37 7.92 -5.46
CA GLN A 142 -9.07 6.68 -5.17
C GLN A 142 -10.23 6.86 -4.19
N MET A 143 -10.12 7.81 -3.27
CA MET A 143 -11.21 8.21 -2.39
C MET A 143 -12.31 8.98 -3.11
N ASP A 144 -11.96 9.81 -4.11
CA ASP A 144 -12.95 10.58 -4.87
C ASP A 144 -13.95 9.65 -5.58
N PHE A 145 -13.48 8.52 -6.12
CA PHE A 145 -14.36 7.47 -6.68
C PHE A 145 -15.35 6.88 -5.65
N CYS A 146 -15.01 6.98 -4.37
CA CYS A 146 -15.77 6.40 -3.27
C CYS A 146 -16.45 7.47 -2.41
N ALA A 147 -16.34 8.76 -2.76
CA ALA A 147 -16.76 9.85 -1.89
C ALA A 147 -18.27 9.82 -1.60
N ASP A 148 -19.04 9.41 -2.61
CA ASP A 148 -20.51 9.33 -2.54
C ASP A 148 -21.02 8.01 -1.94
N LEU A 149 -20.12 7.05 -1.69
CA LEU A 149 -20.52 5.76 -1.10
C LEU A 149 -20.84 5.92 0.40
N PRO A 150 -21.86 5.19 0.91
CA PRO A 150 -22.05 5.01 2.34
C PRO A 150 -20.75 4.56 3.04
N LYS A 151 -20.59 4.87 4.33
CA LYS A 151 -19.34 4.59 5.07
C LYS A 151 -18.99 3.09 5.04
N GLU A 152 -20.01 2.25 5.17
CA GLU A 152 -19.93 0.80 5.17
C GLU A 152 -19.49 0.26 3.80
N GLU A 153 -20.04 0.84 2.72
CA GLU A 153 -19.66 0.50 1.34
C GLU A 153 -18.25 0.98 1.00
N ARG A 154 -17.83 2.17 1.48
CA ARG A 154 -16.43 2.61 1.36
C ARG A 154 -15.48 1.62 2.01
N PHE A 155 -15.83 1.13 3.20
CA PHE A 155 -15.03 0.13 3.89
C PHE A 155 -14.98 -1.20 3.11
N LEU A 156 -16.11 -1.66 2.59
CA LEU A 156 -16.18 -2.88 1.79
C LEU A 156 -15.36 -2.75 0.50
N PHE A 157 -15.50 -1.63 -0.21
CA PHE A 157 -14.75 -1.33 -1.43
C PHE A 157 -13.25 -1.39 -1.17
N LEU A 158 -12.81 -0.76 -0.08
CA LEU A 158 -11.42 -0.74 0.34
C LEU A 158 -10.86 -2.13 0.58
N LEU A 159 -11.57 -2.95 1.35
CA LEU A 159 -11.15 -4.32 1.63
C LEU A 159 -11.02 -5.14 0.35
N LYS A 160 -12.05 -5.13 -0.50
CA LYS A 160 -12.05 -5.86 -1.78
C LYS A 160 -10.93 -5.41 -2.71
N LYS A 161 -10.65 -4.11 -2.74
CA LYS A 161 -9.55 -3.54 -3.50
C LYS A 161 -8.19 -3.99 -3.00
N CYS A 162 -7.99 -4.00 -1.69
CA CYS A 162 -6.75 -4.51 -1.10
C CYS A 162 -6.54 -5.98 -1.44
N ASP A 163 -7.59 -6.80 -1.40
CA ASP A 163 -7.50 -8.22 -1.73
C ASP A 163 -7.21 -8.45 -3.21
N LEU A 164 -7.87 -7.69 -4.10
CA LEU A 164 -7.59 -7.69 -5.53
C LEU A 164 -6.13 -7.27 -5.82
N ALA A 165 -5.62 -6.26 -5.13
CA ALA A 165 -4.23 -5.82 -5.30
C ALA A 165 -3.20 -6.88 -4.86
N LYS A 166 -3.45 -7.59 -3.75
CA LYS A 166 -2.60 -8.71 -3.29
C LYS A 166 -2.55 -9.82 -4.33
N GLU A 167 -3.69 -10.14 -4.90
CA GLU A 167 -3.81 -11.16 -5.93
C GLU A 167 -3.09 -10.79 -7.22
N LEU A 168 -3.29 -9.56 -7.70
CA LEU A 168 -2.55 -9.05 -8.86
C LEU A 168 -1.04 -9.08 -8.64
N ALA A 169 -0.57 -8.74 -7.43
CA ALA A 169 0.85 -8.81 -7.09
C ALA A 169 1.39 -10.25 -7.14
N GLU A 170 0.61 -11.24 -6.70
CA GLU A 170 0.98 -12.65 -6.77
C GLU A 170 1.00 -13.16 -8.22
N LEU A 171 0.00 -12.81 -9.03
CA LEU A 171 -0.04 -13.15 -10.46
C LEU A 171 1.11 -12.50 -11.24
N ASN A 172 1.47 -11.26 -10.90
CA ASN A 172 2.63 -10.58 -11.48
C ASN A 172 3.95 -11.28 -11.12
N ARG A 173 4.12 -11.75 -9.87
CA ARG A 173 5.30 -12.54 -9.46
C ARG A 173 5.43 -13.84 -10.25
N ARG A 174 4.30 -14.47 -10.57
CA ARG A 174 4.23 -15.66 -11.43
C ARG A 174 4.38 -15.35 -12.91
N LYS A 175 4.56 -14.08 -13.28
CA LYS A 175 4.60 -13.57 -14.68
C LYS A 175 3.33 -13.86 -15.48
N VAL A 176 2.21 -14.05 -14.79
CA VAL A 176 0.89 -14.32 -15.37
C VAL A 176 0.16 -13.01 -15.70
N PHE A 177 0.27 -12.01 -14.83
CA PHE A 177 -0.30 -10.68 -15.07
C PHE A 177 0.71 -9.83 -15.85
N THR A 178 0.46 -9.60 -17.14
CA THR A 178 1.32 -8.81 -18.03
C THR A 178 0.61 -7.52 -18.47
N LYS A 179 1.35 -6.61 -19.11
CA LYS A 179 0.76 -5.43 -19.74
C LYS A 179 -0.35 -5.76 -20.74
N THR A 180 -0.17 -6.82 -21.52
CA THR A 180 -1.16 -7.29 -22.48
C THR A 180 -2.44 -7.71 -21.78
N VAL A 181 -2.33 -8.57 -20.75
CA VAL A 181 -3.48 -9.02 -19.93
C VAL A 181 -4.18 -7.83 -19.27
N ALA A 182 -3.43 -6.88 -18.72
CA ALA A 182 -3.99 -5.70 -18.08
C ALA A 182 -4.72 -4.77 -19.06
N LYS A 183 -4.22 -4.64 -20.31
CA LYS A 183 -4.88 -3.88 -21.37
C LYS A 183 -6.17 -4.58 -21.82
N GLU A 184 -6.10 -5.87 -22.14
CA GLU A 184 -7.25 -6.67 -22.56
C GLU A 184 -8.34 -6.67 -21.48
N LEU A 185 -7.96 -6.79 -20.20
CA LEU A 185 -8.90 -6.69 -19.08
C LEU A 185 -9.55 -5.30 -19.00
N SER A 186 -8.79 -4.23 -19.20
CA SER A 186 -9.35 -2.87 -19.24
C SER A 186 -10.37 -2.70 -20.37
N ASP A 187 -10.09 -3.26 -21.55
CA ASP A 187 -10.96 -3.18 -22.72
C ASP A 187 -12.25 -3.99 -22.50
N LEU A 188 -12.13 -5.20 -21.93
CA LEU A 188 -13.28 -6.04 -21.57
C LEU A 188 -14.18 -5.38 -20.53
N LEU A 189 -13.60 -4.79 -19.49
CA LEU A 189 -14.36 -4.06 -18.46
C LEU A 189 -15.09 -2.86 -19.05
N ASN A 190 -14.47 -2.09 -19.94
CA ASN A 190 -15.15 -0.99 -20.65
C ASN A 190 -16.37 -1.47 -21.45
N SER A 191 -16.29 -2.66 -22.05
CA SER A 191 -17.38 -3.26 -22.83
C SER A 191 -18.43 -4.01 -22.00
N LEU A 192 -18.22 -4.14 -20.69
CA LEU A 192 -19.09 -4.90 -19.79
C LEU A 192 -20.49 -4.26 -19.72
N SER A 193 -21.53 -5.07 -19.98
CA SER A 193 -22.91 -4.69 -19.67
C SER A 193 -23.17 -4.85 -18.16
N LEU A 194 -23.64 -3.78 -17.52
CA LEU A 194 -23.88 -3.75 -16.07
C LEU A 194 -25.33 -4.11 -15.69
N ASP A 195 -26.17 -4.38 -16.69
CA ASP A 195 -27.62 -4.54 -16.55
C ASP A 195 -28.04 -5.93 -16.02
N SER A 196 -27.19 -6.95 -16.17
CA SER A 196 -27.48 -8.31 -15.66
C SER A 196 -26.26 -8.93 -14.98
N PRO A 197 -26.35 -9.29 -13.68
CA PRO A 197 -25.29 -10.00 -12.99
C PRO A 197 -25.39 -11.50 -13.33
N TYR A 198 -24.90 -11.91 -14.49
CA TYR A 198 -24.73 -13.34 -14.78
C TYR A 198 -23.27 -13.73 -14.56
N PHE A 199 -23.01 -14.34 -13.40
CA PHE A 199 -21.70 -14.88 -13.08
C PHE A 199 -21.70 -16.38 -13.31
N SER A 200 -20.87 -16.84 -14.23
CA SER A 200 -20.51 -18.26 -14.31
C SER A 200 -19.80 -18.71 -13.02
N GLU A 201 -19.66 -20.01 -12.80
CA GLU A 201 -18.82 -20.54 -11.72
C GLU A 201 -17.42 -19.91 -11.77
N LYS A 202 -16.81 -19.68 -10.60
CA LYS A 202 -15.46 -19.10 -10.49
C LYS A 202 -14.50 -19.92 -11.35
N PRO A 203 -13.95 -19.36 -12.45
CA PRO A 203 -13.08 -20.12 -13.33
C PRO A 203 -11.81 -20.55 -12.56
N PRO A 204 -11.27 -21.74 -12.83
CA PRO A 204 -10.01 -22.16 -12.23
C PRO A 204 -8.88 -21.23 -12.67
N LEU A 205 -7.89 -21.02 -11.81
CA LEU A 205 -6.73 -20.18 -12.11
C LEU A 205 -5.78 -20.84 -13.13
N ASN A 206 -5.81 -22.17 -13.22
CA ASN A 206 -4.88 -22.93 -14.04
C ASN A 206 -5.52 -23.35 -15.37
N GLU A 207 -4.77 -23.06 -16.43
CA GLU A 207 -4.86 -23.60 -17.80
C GLU A 207 -6.12 -23.19 -18.56
N ASP A 208 -6.16 -21.92 -19.00
CA ASP A 208 -6.44 -21.54 -20.41
C ASP A 208 -6.66 -20.02 -20.59
N SER A 209 -6.96 -19.26 -19.52
CA SER A 209 -7.00 -17.79 -19.60
C SER A 209 -6.96 -17.11 -18.23
N PRO A 210 -5.79 -16.61 -17.78
CA PRO A 210 -5.70 -15.71 -16.62
C PRO A 210 -6.60 -14.47 -16.74
N LEU A 211 -6.91 -14.07 -17.97
CA LEU A 211 -7.81 -12.97 -18.28
C LEU A 211 -9.25 -13.28 -17.85
N ASN A 212 -9.76 -14.49 -18.09
CA ASN A 212 -11.12 -14.88 -17.69
C ASN A 212 -11.26 -14.90 -16.17
N TYR A 213 -10.23 -15.40 -15.48
CA TYR A 213 -10.17 -15.36 -14.02
C TYR A 213 -10.23 -13.93 -13.48
N LEU A 214 -9.40 -13.04 -14.03
CA LEU A 214 -9.37 -11.65 -13.62
C LEU A 214 -10.67 -10.93 -13.96
N LEU A 215 -11.24 -11.18 -15.14
CA LEU A 215 -12.53 -10.62 -15.54
C LEU A 215 -13.61 -10.97 -14.52
N TYR A 216 -13.77 -12.27 -14.22
CA TYR A 216 -14.71 -12.74 -13.19
C TYR A 216 -14.52 -12.02 -11.85
N ARG A 217 -13.27 -11.84 -11.41
CA ARG A 217 -12.95 -11.17 -10.15
C ARG A 217 -13.31 -9.68 -10.15
N TYR A 218 -13.08 -8.98 -11.26
CA TYR A 218 -13.42 -7.58 -11.41
C TYR A 218 -14.93 -7.37 -11.57
N GLU A 219 -15.61 -8.21 -12.34
CA GLU A 219 -17.07 -8.18 -12.46
C GLU A 219 -17.70 -8.41 -11.09
N THR A 220 -17.31 -9.47 -10.37
CA THR A 220 -17.84 -9.76 -9.02
C THR A 220 -17.72 -8.55 -8.12
N PHE A 221 -16.54 -7.91 -8.10
CA PHE A 221 -16.32 -6.67 -7.38
C PHE A 221 -17.33 -5.60 -7.81
N ILE A 222 -17.46 -5.28 -9.10
CA ILE A 222 -18.38 -4.25 -9.58
C ILE A 222 -19.82 -4.49 -9.13
N PHE A 223 -20.32 -5.73 -9.26
CA PHE A 223 -21.72 -6.03 -8.93
C PHE A 223 -22.00 -6.13 -7.43
N ASP A 224 -20.97 -6.19 -6.59
CA ASP A 224 -21.12 -6.03 -5.14
C ASP A 224 -21.55 -4.59 -4.73
N PHE A 225 -21.54 -3.64 -5.67
CA PHE A 225 -21.96 -2.24 -5.48
C PHE A 225 -23.09 -1.89 -6.45
N PRO A 226 -24.32 -2.40 -6.25
CA PRO A 226 -25.38 -2.36 -7.25
C PRO A 226 -25.79 -0.94 -7.67
N GLU A 227 -25.74 0.03 -6.75
CA GLU A 227 -26.08 1.45 -7.01
C GLU A 227 -24.92 2.25 -7.62
N HIS A 228 -23.71 1.68 -7.64
CA HIS A 228 -22.48 2.41 -7.97
C HIS A 228 -21.60 1.69 -8.99
N LYS A 229 -22.13 0.66 -9.68
CA LYS A 229 -21.38 -0.21 -10.59
C LYS A 229 -20.48 0.55 -11.56
N GLU A 230 -20.99 1.63 -12.16
CA GLU A 230 -20.23 2.45 -13.11
C GLU A 230 -19.02 3.14 -12.47
N LYS A 231 -19.22 3.81 -11.34
CA LYS A 231 -18.12 4.45 -10.60
C LYS A 231 -17.08 3.44 -10.15
N ILE A 232 -17.51 2.25 -9.70
CA ILE A 232 -16.60 1.17 -9.30
C ILE A 232 -15.81 0.67 -10.52
N ARG A 233 -16.46 0.48 -11.66
CA ARG A 233 -15.81 0.10 -12.92
C ARG A 233 -14.73 1.11 -13.32
N GLU A 234 -15.06 2.40 -13.34
CA GLU A 234 -14.10 3.47 -13.67
C GLU A 234 -12.91 3.47 -12.72
N ALA A 235 -13.15 3.32 -11.41
CA ALA A 235 -12.09 3.26 -10.41
C ALA A 235 -11.15 2.07 -10.64
N LEU A 236 -11.70 0.89 -10.94
CA LEU A 236 -10.95 -0.33 -11.20
C LEU A 236 -10.12 -0.23 -12.48
N ILE A 237 -10.69 0.31 -13.55
CA ILE A 237 -10.00 0.56 -14.82
C ILE A 237 -8.87 1.58 -14.63
N TRP A 238 -9.12 2.67 -13.91
CA TRP A 238 -8.09 3.66 -13.60
C TRP A 238 -6.91 3.05 -12.82
N ASN A 239 -7.18 2.14 -11.88
CA ASN A 239 -6.14 1.43 -11.14
C ASN A 239 -5.33 0.50 -12.06
N LEU A 240 -5.99 -0.26 -12.95
CA LEU A 240 -5.32 -1.11 -13.95
C LEU A 240 -4.41 -0.29 -14.86
N GLN A 241 -4.90 0.83 -15.39
CA GLN A 241 -4.12 1.73 -16.23
C GLN A 241 -2.96 2.40 -15.49
N SER A 242 -3.14 2.70 -14.21
CA SER A 242 -2.08 3.23 -13.36
C SER A 242 -0.99 2.19 -13.10
N LEU A 243 -1.35 0.91 -12.98
CA LEU A 243 -0.40 -0.21 -12.91
C LEU A 243 0.38 -0.38 -14.22
N LEU A 244 -0.27 -0.19 -15.39
CA LEU A 244 0.38 -0.21 -16.70
C LEU A 244 1.43 0.90 -16.89
N LYS A 245 1.21 2.06 -16.25
CA LYS A 245 2.14 3.20 -16.25
C LYS A 245 3.31 3.02 -15.27
N LEU A 246 3.30 2.00 -14.41
CA LEU A 246 4.38 1.72 -13.44
C LEU A 246 5.59 0.98 -14.04
N GLU A 247 5.63 0.72 -15.36
CA GLU A 247 6.82 0.21 -16.06
C GLU A 247 7.79 1.31 -16.55
N ARG A 248 7.76 2.50 -15.94
CA ARG A 248 8.80 3.52 -16.17
C ARG A 248 9.22 4.15 -14.85
N PHE A 249 10.01 3.44 -14.06
CA PHE A 249 11.07 4.01 -13.21
C PHE A 249 12.12 2.93 -12.93
#